data_AF-A0A9Q3GD66-F1
#
_entry.id   AF-A0A9Q3GD66-F1
#
_cell.length_a   1.000
_cell.length_b   1.000
_cell.length_c   1.000
_cell.angle_alpha   90.00
_cell.angle_beta   90.00
_cell.angle_gamma   90.00
#
_symmetry.space_group_name_H-M   'P 1'
#
loop_
_entity.id
_entity.type
_entity.pdbx_description
1 polymer ?
#
loop_
_entity_poly.entity_id
_entity_poly.type
_entity_poly.pdbx_seq_one_letter_code
_entity_poly.pdbx_strand_id
1 'polypeptide(L)'
;MSLVNDKYSVYKAPYEWCLRQSQRLKAIDPQMNIQMRNHKLLTQMRGELEHAVKCRCNQNCTLDGIANTLQDLRKRINIGK
;
A
#
# COMPACT_ATOMS: atom_id res chain seq x y z
N MET A 1 10.57 -11.86 14.55
CA MET A 1 10.58 -11.14 13.25
C MET A 1 9.87 -9.81 13.45
N SER A 2 10.62 -8.70 13.47
CA SER A 2 10.07 -7.39 13.85
C SER A 2 9.12 -6.83 12.79
N LEU A 3 7.84 -6.68 13.16
CA LEU A 3 6.72 -6.09 12.39
C LEU A 3 6.94 -4.62 11.98
N VAL A 4 8.08 -4.03 12.30
CA VAL A 4 8.41 -2.61 12.08
C VAL A 4 8.74 -2.33 10.61
N ASN A 5 9.22 -3.32 9.85
CA ASN A 5 9.69 -3.12 8.47
C ASN A 5 8.58 -3.22 7.39
N ASP A 6 7.34 -3.49 7.82
CA ASP A 6 6.19 -3.70 6.95
C ASP A 6 5.52 -2.42 6.46
N LYS A 7 5.75 -1.30 7.13
CA LYS A 7 5.13 -0.02 6.74
C LYS A 7 5.63 0.42 5.37
N TYR A 8 4.70 1.00 4.59
CA TYR A 8 5.05 1.66 3.35
C TYR A 8 5.86 2.93 3.64
N SER A 9 6.82 3.21 2.79
CA SER A 9 7.63 4.43 2.83
C SER A 9 7.74 4.97 1.41
N VAL A 10 7.70 6.30 1.25
CA VAL A 10 7.81 6.98 -0.06
C VAL A 10 9.10 6.65 -0.80
N TYR A 11 10.13 6.19 -0.09
CA TYR A 11 11.41 5.77 -0.67
C TYR A 11 11.37 4.37 -1.28
N LYS A 12 10.35 3.56 -0.98
CA LYS A 12 10.16 2.23 -1.57
C LYS A 12 9.42 2.34 -2.90
N ALA A 13 9.70 1.43 -3.84
CA ALA A 13 8.94 1.33 -5.07
C ALA A 13 7.48 0.91 -4.75
N PRO A 14 6.46 1.71 -5.13
CA PRO A 14 5.06 1.45 -4.80
C PRO A 14 4.58 0.06 -5.22
N TYR A 15 4.84 -0.28 -6.47
CA TYR A 15 4.37 -1.51 -7.09
C TYR A 15 5.03 -2.74 -6.45
N GLU A 16 6.35 -2.71 -6.29
CA GLU A 16 7.10 -3.80 -5.65
C GLU A 16 6.68 -4.01 -4.20
N TRP A 17 6.46 -2.92 -3.44
CA TRP A 17 5.98 -3.03 -2.07
C TRP A 17 4.56 -3.62 -2.03
N CYS A 18 3.63 -3.14 -2.87
CA CYS A 18 2.27 -3.68 -2.96
C CYS A 18 2.27 -5.17 -3.32
N LEU A 19 3.09 -5.59 -4.28
CA LEU A 19 3.24 -7.00 -4.66
C LEU A 19 3.78 -7.84 -3.51
N ARG A 20 4.88 -7.41 -2.87
CA ARG A 20 5.50 -8.14 -1.77
C ARG A 20 4.54 -8.30 -0.60
N GLN A 21 3.81 -7.25 -0.25
CA GLN A 21 2.82 -7.31 0.82
C GLN A 21 1.61 -8.16 0.44
N SER A 22 1.14 -8.08 -0.81
CA SER A 22 0.09 -8.95 -1.33
C SER A 22 0.47 -10.43 -1.22
N GLN A 23 1.70 -10.80 -1.62
CA GLN A 23 2.20 -12.17 -1.51
C GLN A 23 2.28 -12.63 -0.05
N ARG A 24 2.75 -11.78 0.86
CA ARG A 24 2.82 -12.10 2.29
C ARG A 24 1.44 -12.28 2.90
N LEU A 25 0.50 -11.41 2.59
CA LEU A 25 -0.89 -11.52 3.04
C LEU A 25 -1.52 -12.83 2.53
N LYS A 26 -1.28 -13.20 1.27
CA LYS A 26 -1.73 -14.47 0.70
C LYS A 26 -1.07 -15.70 1.34
N ALA A 27 0.20 -15.59 1.76
CA ALA A 27 0.89 -16.66 2.46
C ALA A 27 0.38 -16.85 3.90
N ILE A 28 -0.03 -15.75 4.55
CA ILE A 28 -0.61 -15.78 5.90
C ILE A 28 -2.06 -16.26 5.87
N ASP A 29 -2.84 -15.80 4.89
CA ASP A 29 -4.24 -16.16 4.72
C ASP A 29 -4.53 -16.39 3.22
N PRO A 30 -4.46 -17.65 2.76
CA PRO A 30 -4.68 -18.01 1.36
C PRO A 30 -6.12 -17.78 0.88
N GLN A 31 -7.08 -17.73 1.81
CA GLN A 31 -8.49 -17.52 1.52
C GLN A 31 -8.88 -16.04 1.50
N MET A 32 -7.91 -15.14 1.69
CA MET A 32 -8.13 -13.70 1.72
C MET A 32 -8.70 -13.19 0.40
N ASN A 33 -9.88 -12.56 0.48
CA ASN A 33 -10.48 -11.92 -0.68
C ASN A 33 -9.73 -10.61 -1.05
N ILE A 34 -9.97 -10.12 -2.26
CA ILE A 34 -9.30 -8.92 -2.79
C ILE A 34 -9.54 -7.71 -1.88
N GLN A 35 -10.76 -7.52 -1.38
CA GLN A 35 -11.14 -6.38 -0.54
C GLN A 35 -10.41 -6.39 0.82
N MET A 36 -10.33 -7.55 1.47
CA MET A 36 -9.61 -7.75 2.74
C MET A 36 -8.12 -7.53 2.56
N ARG A 37 -7.54 -8.02 1.44
CA ARG A 37 -6.15 -7.75 1.10
C ARG A 37 -5.91 -6.26 0.93
N ASN A 38 -6.74 -5.58 0.16
CA ASN A 38 -6.63 -4.15 -0.07
C ASN A 38 -6.78 -3.36 1.23
N HIS A 39 -7.77 -3.72 2.07
CA HIS A 39 -7.95 -3.11 3.37
C HIS A 39 -6.70 -3.28 4.24
N LYS A 40 -6.14 -4.49 4.33
CA LYS A 40 -4.89 -4.74 5.08
C LYS A 40 -3.71 -3.95 4.50
N LEU A 41 -3.54 -3.90 3.17
CA LEU A 41 -2.50 -3.08 2.52
C LEU A 41 -2.63 -1.60 2.90
N LEU A 42 -3.84 -1.04 2.82
CA LEU A 42 -4.12 0.35 3.19
C LEU A 42 -3.82 0.60 4.67
N THR A 43 -4.13 -0.33 5.57
CA THR A 43 -3.78 -0.21 7.00
C THR A 43 -2.27 -0.26 7.27
N GLN A 44 -1.45 -0.78 6.35
CA GLN A 44 0.01 -0.75 6.46
C GLN A 44 0.63 0.56 5.96
N MET A 45 -0.14 1.43 5.31
CA MET A 45 0.31 2.76 4.85
C MET A 45 0.22 3.84 5.94
N ARG A 46 -0.05 3.44 7.20
CA ARG A 46 -0.13 4.30 8.39
C ARG A 46 0.91 5.42 8.40
N GLY A 47 0.45 6.63 8.72
CA GLY A 47 1.27 7.84 8.81
C GLY A 47 0.76 8.92 7.86
N GLU A 48 1.68 9.73 7.34
CA GLU A 48 1.40 10.92 6.52
C GLU A 48 0.68 10.60 5.19
N LEU A 49 0.85 9.37 4.69
CA LEU A 49 0.23 8.92 3.44
C LEU A 49 -1.15 8.29 3.63
N GLU A 50 -1.53 7.93 4.86
CA GLU A 50 -2.76 7.17 5.09
C GLU A 50 -3.99 7.94 4.60
N HIS A 51 -4.07 9.22 4.96
CA HIS A 51 -5.17 10.09 4.54
C HIS A 51 -5.18 10.27 3.03
N ALA A 52 -4.02 10.55 2.43
CA ALA A 52 -3.89 10.82 1.01
C ALA A 52 -4.24 9.60 0.14
N VAL A 53 -3.89 8.39 0.59
CA VAL A 53 -4.26 7.15 -0.08
C VAL A 53 -5.75 6.85 0.13
N LYS A 54 -6.28 6.98 1.36
CA LYS A 54 -7.72 6.74 1.64
C LYS A 54 -8.65 7.68 0.85
N CYS A 55 -8.23 8.91 0.57
CA CYS A 55 -9.00 9.83 -0.29
C CYS A 55 -9.09 9.37 -1.75
N ARG A 56 -8.17 8.53 -2.23
CA ARG A 56 -8.04 8.17 -3.64
C ARG A 56 -8.25 6.68 -3.92
N CYS A 57 -8.09 5.86 -2.88
CA CYS A 57 -8.21 4.42 -2.93
C CYS A 57 -9.03 3.90 -1.75
N ASN A 58 -9.94 2.98 -2.04
CA ASN A 58 -10.73 2.26 -1.04
C ASN A 58 -10.52 0.75 -1.19
N GLN A 59 -11.22 -0.03 -0.37
CA GLN A 59 -11.15 -1.51 -0.41
C GLN A 59 -11.55 -2.13 -1.76
N ASN A 60 -12.27 -1.39 -2.62
CA ASN A 60 -12.68 -1.83 -3.95
C ASN A 60 -11.63 -1.52 -5.03
N CYS A 61 -10.55 -0.81 -4.71
CA CYS A 61 -9.51 -0.51 -5.69
C CYS A 61 -8.70 -1.75 -6.08
N THR A 62 -8.19 -1.78 -7.30
CA THR A 62 -7.24 -2.81 -7.71
C THR A 62 -5.87 -2.58 -7.08
N LEU A 63 -5.03 -3.62 -7.04
CA LEU A 63 -3.66 -3.50 -6.57
C LEU A 63 -2.89 -2.43 -7.38
N ASP A 64 -3.09 -2.41 -8.69
CA ASP A 64 -2.57 -1.38 -9.60
C ASP A 64 -3.09 0.01 -9.29
N GLY A 65 -4.38 0.16 -8.95
CA GLY A 65 -4.93 1.46 -8.54
C GLY A 65 -4.25 2.01 -7.28
N ILE A 66 -3.98 1.14 -6.31
CA ILE A 66 -3.26 1.50 -5.09
C ILE A 66 -1.80 1.87 -5.42
N ALA A 67 -1.12 1.06 -6.23
CA ALA A 67 0.27 1.30 -6.62
C ALA A 67 0.44 2.59 -7.43
N ASN A 68 -0.46 2.88 -8.38
CA ASN A 68 -0.46 4.11 -9.16
C ASN A 68 -0.72 5.34 -8.28
N THR A 69 -1.68 5.25 -7.36
CA THR A 69 -1.96 6.32 -6.38
C THR A 69 -0.72 6.62 -5.54
N LEU A 70 -0.05 5.59 -5.04
CA LEU A 70 1.20 5.74 -4.30
C LEU A 70 2.32 6.33 -5.14
N GLN A 71 2.40 5.98 -6.43
CA GLN A 71 3.40 6.54 -7.33
C GLN A 71 3.15 8.04 -7.60
N ASP A 72 1.89 8.44 -7.79
CA ASP A 72 1.52 9.86 -7.87
C ASP A 72 1.84 10.61 -6.57
N LEU A 73 1.50 10.04 -5.41
CA LEU A 73 1.84 10.64 -4.11
C LEU A 73 3.35 10.80 -3.92
N ARG A 74 4.12 9.77 -4.29
CA ARG A 74 5.59 9.83 -4.27
C ARG A 74 6.10 10.96 -5.16
N LYS A 75 5.59 11.11 -6.38
CA LYS A 75 5.96 12.21 -7.28
C LYS A 75 5.65 13.56 -6.65
N ARG A 76 4.46 13.75 -6.07
CA ARG A 76 4.06 15.02 -5.43
C ARG A 76 4.92 15.38 -4.23
N ILE A 77 5.27 14.41 -3.39
CA ILE A 77 6.15 14.63 -2.23
C ILE A 77 7.57 14.99 -2.69
N ASN A 78 8.02 14.43 -3.81
CA ASN A 78 9.35 14.67 -4.36
C ASN A 78 9.45 15.91 -5.26
N ILE A 79 8.33 16.58 -5.58
CA ILE A 79 8.31 17.85 -6.34
C ILE A 79 8.70 19.05 -5.46
N GLY A 80 8.66 18.90 -4.12
CA GLY A 80 9.02 19.95 -3.16
C GLY A 80 10.40 19.83 -2.53
N LYS A 81 11.25 18.90 -2.98
CA LYS A 81 12.64 18.71 -2.52
C LYS A 81 13.60 18.97 -3.67
#